data_AF-A0A3B8QWK5-F1
#
_entry.id   AF-A0A3B8QWK5-F1
#
_cell.length_a   1.000
_cell.length_b   1.000
_cell.length_c   1.000
_cell.angle_alpha   90.00
_cell.angle_beta   90.00
_cell.angle_gamma   90.00
#
_symmetry.space_group_name_H-M   'P 1'
#
loop_
_entity.id
_entity.type
_entity.pdbx_description
1 polymer ?
#
loop_
_entity_poly.entity_id
_entity_poly.type
_entity_poly.pdbx_seq_one_letter_code
_entity_poly.pdbx_strand_id
1 'polypeptide(L)'
;MARGKQTCKILKEIRRQIAKANGIEFATSECRYKGDCLGTCPKCEAEVRYLEQQLRARSLAGKAVALAGISAGMILMSGCS
;
A
#
# COMPACT_ATOMS: atom_id res chain seq x y z
N MET A 1 -20.63 -13.45 6.45
CA MET A 1 -19.63 -12.42 6.81
C MET A 1 -18.34 -12.62 6.00
N ALA A 2 -18.32 -12.22 4.71
CA ALA A 2 -17.23 -12.55 3.76
C ALA A 2 -16.62 -11.33 3.05
N ARG A 3 -17.41 -10.28 2.78
CA ARG A 3 -17.01 -9.14 1.94
C ARG A 3 -15.86 -8.32 2.54
N GLY A 4 -15.94 -7.94 3.82
CA GLY A 4 -14.87 -7.18 4.48
C GLY A 4 -13.53 -7.93 4.56
N LYS A 5 -13.57 -9.24 4.82
CA LYS A 5 -12.37 -10.11 4.82
C LYS A 5 -11.76 -10.25 3.44
N GLN A 6 -12.59 -10.38 2.39
CA GLN A 6 -12.12 -10.45 1.01
C GLN A 6 -11.44 -9.14 0.59
N THR A 7 -12.06 -7.99 0.86
CA THR A 7 -11.46 -6.67 0.58
C THR A 7 -10.13 -6.51 1.31
N CYS A 8 -10.06 -6.88 2.60
CA CYS A 8 -8.83 -6.84 3.37
C CYS A 8 -7.72 -7.72 2.75
N LYS A 9 -8.07 -8.90 2.21
CA LYS A 9 -7.12 -9.79 1.53
C LYS A 9 -6.55 -9.16 0.25
N ILE A 10 -7.40 -8.51 -0.54
CA ILE A 10 -6.99 -7.81 -1.76
C ILE A 10 -6.07 -6.63 -1.41
N LEU A 11 -6.47 -5.77 -0.47
CA LEU A 11 -5.67 -4.62 -0.03
C LEU A 11 -4.32 -5.06 0.56
N LYS A 12 -4.29 -6.18 1.27
CA LYS A 12 -3.05 -6.78 1.79
C LYS A 12 -2.09 -7.16 0.66
N GLU A 13 -2.60 -7.73 -0.42
CA GLU A 13 -1.78 -8.10 -1.58
C GLU A 13 -1.26 -6.86 -2.32
N ILE A 14 -2.08 -5.82 -2.48
CA ILE A 14 -1.65 -4.53 -3.08
C ILE A 14 -0.48 -3.94 -2.28
N ARG A 15 -0.60 -3.88 -0.94
CA ARG A 15 0.47 -3.39 -0.06
C ARG A 15 1.77 -4.19 -0.20
N ARG A 16 1.66 -5.52 -0.33
CA ARG A 16 2.81 -6.40 -0.59
C ARG A 16 3.47 -6.11 -1.94
N GLN A 17 2.68 -5.85 -2.99
CA GLN A 17 3.20 -5.52 -4.31
C GLN A 17 3.92 -4.17 -4.32
N ILE A 18 3.36 -3.15 -3.66
CA ILE A 18 4.02 -1.85 -3.48
C ILE A 18 5.35 -2.01 -2.76
N ALA A 19 5.38 -2.74 -1.64
CA ALA A 19 6.61 -3.00 -0.90
C ALA A 19 7.68 -3.69 -1.77
N LYS A 20 7.29 -4.76 -2.46
CA LYS A 20 8.17 -5.53 -3.36
C LYS A 20 8.72 -4.64 -4.48
N ALA A 21 7.89 -3.82 -5.11
CA ALA A 21 8.30 -2.94 -6.20
C ALA A 21 9.30 -1.86 -5.76
N ASN A 22 9.33 -1.53 -4.46
CA ASN A 22 10.21 -0.51 -3.90
C ASN A 22 11.37 -1.08 -3.06
N GLY A 23 11.51 -2.41 -3.00
CA GLY A 23 12.52 -3.05 -2.14
C GLY A 23 12.36 -2.71 -0.66
N ILE A 24 11.11 -2.54 -0.19
CA ILE A 24 10.78 -2.30 1.21
C ILE A 24 10.49 -3.66 1.85
N GLU A 25 11.14 -3.95 2.98
CA GLU A 25 10.81 -5.14 3.77
C GLU A 25 9.40 -5.00 4.34
N PHE A 26 8.54 -5.98 4.07
CA PHE A 26 7.14 -5.90 4.47
C PHE A 26 6.67 -7.26 4.98
N ALA A 27 6.78 -7.44 6.30
CA ALA A 27 6.30 -8.63 6.98
C ALA A 27 4.76 -8.64 7.01
N THR A 28 4.16 -9.54 6.24
CA THR A 28 2.71 -9.70 6.29
C THR A 28 2.32 -10.70 7.37
N SER A 29 1.43 -10.33 8.27
CA SER A 29 0.81 -11.27 9.22
C SER A 29 -0.67 -11.50 8.90
N GLU A 30 -1.30 -12.51 9.47
CA GLU A 30 -2.74 -12.74 9.30
C GLU A 30 -3.56 -11.69 10.07
N CYS A 31 -4.65 -11.20 9.48
CA CYS A 31 -5.54 -10.26 10.17
C CYS A 31 -6.36 -11.02 11.23
N ARG A 32 -6.15 -10.70 12.51
CA ARG A 32 -6.88 -11.32 13.64
C ARG A 32 -8.13 -10.53 14.06
N TYR A 33 -8.48 -9.47 13.31
CA TYR A 33 -9.63 -8.64 13.63
C TYR A 33 -10.92 -9.45 13.56
N LYS A 34 -11.66 -9.49 14.68
CA LYS A 34 -12.94 -10.19 14.80
C LYS A 34 -14.07 -9.15 14.71
N GLY A 35 -14.51 -8.86 13.48
CA GLY A 35 -15.58 -7.90 13.20
C GLY A 35 -15.64 -7.57 11.71
N ASP A 36 -16.65 -6.79 11.31
CA ASP A 36 -16.72 -6.25 9.94
C ASP A 36 -15.75 -5.07 9.81
N CYS A 37 -14.85 -5.15 8.82
CA CYS A 37 -14.03 -4.02 8.40
C CYS A 37 -14.85 -3.19 7.41
N LEU A 38 -15.51 -2.14 7.89
CA LEU A 38 -16.30 -1.21 7.05
C LEU A 38 -15.43 -0.25 6.21
N GLY A 39 -14.10 -0.30 6.37
CA GLY A 39 -13.15 0.46 5.55
C GLY A 39 -11.70 0.04 5.78
N THR A 40 -11.26 -0.01 7.05
CA THR A 40 -9.95 -0.50 7.46
C THR A 40 -10.01 -1.01 8.90
N CYS A 41 -8.99 -1.76 9.35
CA CYS A 41 -8.83 -2.14 10.75
C CYS A 41 -7.49 -1.58 11.28
N PRO A 42 -7.28 -1.52 12.61
CA PRO A 42 -6.07 -0.92 13.19
C PRO A 42 -4.76 -1.48 12.62
N LYS A 43 -4.77 -2.78 12.28
CA LYS A 43 -3.63 -3.44 11.64
C LYS A 43 -3.39 -2.93 10.21
N CYS A 44 -4.43 -2.85 9.40
CA CYS A 44 -4.33 -2.36 8.03
C CYS A 44 -3.86 -0.90 8.00
N GLU A 45 -4.32 -0.06 8.95
CA GLU A 45 -3.85 1.32 9.08
C GLU A 45 -2.36 1.40 9.43
N ALA A 46 -1.89 0.58 10.38
CA ALA A 46 -0.47 0.53 10.73
C ALA A 46 0.39 0.09 9.53
N GLU A 47 -0.07 -0.91 8.78
CA GLU A 47 0.59 -1.39 7.57
C GLU A 47 0.66 -0.32 6.47
N VAL A 48 -0.41 0.48 6.29
CA VAL A 48 -0.43 1.62 5.35
C VAL A 48 0.55 2.71 5.81
N ARG A 49 0.49 3.13 7.08
CA ARG A 49 1.38 4.18 7.61
C ARG A 49 2.86 3.81 7.48
N TYR A 50 3.20 2.55 7.75
CA TYR A 50 4.57 2.05 7.56
C TYR A 50 5.03 2.21 6.11
N LEU A 51 4.21 1.79 5.14
CA LEU A 51 4.55 1.94 3.73
C LEU A 51 4.69 3.40 3.32
N GLU A 52 3.77 4.28 3.73
CA GLU A 52 3.84 5.71 3.44
C GLU A 52 5.14 6.34 3.97
N GLN A 53 5.55 6.00 5.19
CA GLN A 53 6.80 6.47 5.77
C GLN A 53 8.03 5.99 4.98
N GLN A 54 8.08 4.71 4.62
CA GLN A 54 9.18 4.15 3.84
C GLN A 54 9.26 4.76 2.44
N LEU A 55 8.12 4.93 1.76
CA LEU A 55 8.06 5.54 0.43
C LEU A 55 8.44 7.02 0.48
N ARG A 56 7.98 7.77 1.50
CA ARG A 56 8.38 9.16 1.71
C ARG A 56 9.89 9.27 1.94
N ALA A 57 10.47 8.43 2.78
CA ALA A 57 11.92 8.42 3.02
C ALA A 57 12.71 8.14 1.73
N ARG A 58 12.23 7.21 0.89
CA ARG A 58 12.83 6.94 -0.43
C ARG A 58 12.73 8.14 -1.38
N SER A 59 11.57 8.77 -1.46
CA SER A 59 11.34 9.94 -2.30
C SER A 59 12.23 11.11 -1.87
N LEU A 60 12.35 11.38 -0.56
CA LEU A 60 13.25 12.41 -0.03
C LEU A 60 14.73 12.10 -0.30
N ALA A 61 15.10 10.81 -0.39
CA ALA A 61 16.44 10.38 -0.79
C ALA A 61 16.68 10.38 -2.32
N GLY A 62 15.74 10.91 -3.12
CA GLY A 62 15.83 10.94 -4.58
C GLY A 62 15.68 9.59 -5.26
N LYS A 63 15.22 8.55 -4.53
CA LYS A 63 14.99 7.21 -5.10
C LYS A 63 13.64 7.18 -5.82
N ALA A 64 13.60 6.54 -6.98
CA ALA A 64 12.34 6.28 -7.67
C ALA A 64 11.37 5.48 -6.78
N VAL A 65 10.09 5.89 -6.80
CA VAL A 65 8.99 5.22 -6.12
C VAL A 65 8.07 4.58 -7.16
N ALA A 66 7.93 3.26 -7.09
CA ALA A 66 7.03 2.52 -7.96
C ALA A 66 5.66 2.35 -7.30
N LEU A 67 4.61 2.95 -7.87
CA LEU A 67 3.24 2.68 -7.46
C LEU A 67 2.72 1.47 -8.25
N ALA A 68 2.77 0.29 -7.64
CA ALA A 68 2.25 -0.93 -8.26
C ALA A 68 0.71 -0.84 -8.37
N GLY A 69 0.17 -1.07 -9.58
CA GLY A 69 -1.28 -1.12 -9.80
C GLY A 69 -1.95 0.19 -10.24
N ILE A 70 -1.18 1.23 -10.59
CA ILE A 70 -1.70 2.39 -11.32
C ILE A 70 -1.02 2.38 -12.70
N SER A 71 -1.81 2.36 -13.77
CA SER A 71 -1.29 2.44 -15.14
C SER A 71 -0.40 3.67 -15.27
N ALA A 72 0.88 3.47 -15.57
CA ALA A 72 1.87 4.55 -15.73
C ALA A 72 1.47 5.61 -16.78
N GLY A 73 0.48 5.31 -17.63
CA GLY A 73 -0.10 6.23 -18.60
C GLY A 73 -0.92 7.40 -18.03
N MET A 74 -1.12 7.49 -16.70
CA MET A 74 -1.77 8.66 -16.09
C MET A 74 -0.79 9.73 -15.56
N ILE A 75 0.53 9.47 -15.54
CA ILE A 75 1.54 10.41 -15.04
C ILE A 75 2.29 11.07 -16.21
N LEU A 76 1.53 11.66 -17.14
CA LEU A 76 2.09 12.43 -18.27
C LEU A 76 1.49 13.83 -18.47
N MET A 77 0.76 14.39 -17.50
CA MET A 77 0.29 15.78 -17.56
C MET A 77 0.55 16.39 -16.16
N SER A 78 1.40 17.37 -15.93
CA SER A 78 1.75 18.51 -16.77
C SER A 78 3.16 19.00 -16.40
N GLY A 79 4.09 18.95 -17.35
CA GLY A 79 5.25 19.83 -17.37
C GLY A 79 4.96 20.99 -18.30
N CYS A 80 5.04 22.22 -17.77
CA CYS A 80 5.58 23.44 -18.38
C CYS A 80 5.06 24.65 -17.60
N SER A 81 5.96 25.28 -16.82
CA SER A 81 5.93 26.70 -16.50
C SER A 81 7.24 27.29 -16.99
#